data_AF-A0A0U5IJW4-F1
#
_entry.id   AF-A0A0U5IJW4-F1
#
_cell.length_a   1.000
_cell.length_b   1.000
_cell.length_c   1.000
_cell.angle_alpha   90.00
_cell.angle_beta   90.00
_cell.angle_gamma   90.00
#
_symmetry.space_group_name_H-M   'P 1'
#
loop_
_entity.id
_entity.type
_entity.pdbx_description
1 polymer ?
#
loop_
_entity_poly.entity_id
_entity_poly.type
_entity_poly.pdbx_seq_one_letter_code
_entity_poly.pdbx_strand_id
1 'polypeptide(L)'
;MLVDSLSRSDSDLSRLKPEDLELHLGELIRRYVRHRSADLAERVVESIEALYLHPDLKHDAERFCAYRRLGRHWRWLAQRAATAVH
;
A
#
# COMPACT_ATOMS: atom_id res chain seq x y z
N MET A 1 -18.47 9.90 -12.52
CA MET A 1 -17.15 9.44 -12.99
C MET A 1 -16.09 10.29 -12.31
N LEU A 2 -15.29 9.73 -11.40
CA LEU A 2 -14.13 10.37 -10.77
C LEU A 2 -13.07 9.29 -10.54
N VAL A 3 -12.42 8.85 -11.61
CA VAL A 3 -11.30 7.90 -11.59
C VAL A 3 -10.06 8.54 -12.19
N ASP A 4 -9.70 9.75 -11.75
CA ASP A 4 -8.65 10.53 -12.43
C ASP A 4 -7.70 11.29 -11.47
N SER A 5 -7.45 10.78 -10.27
CA SER A 5 -6.54 11.53 -9.35
C SER A 5 -5.64 10.68 -8.46
N LEU A 6 -5.46 9.39 -8.75
CA LEU A 6 -4.51 8.57 -7.99
C LEU A 6 -3.12 8.46 -8.62
N SER A 7 -2.80 9.31 -9.59
CA SER A 7 -1.39 9.59 -9.94
C SER A 7 -0.81 10.65 -8.98
N ARG A 8 -1.03 10.47 -7.67
CA ARG A 8 -0.54 11.39 -6.63
C ARG A 8 0.71 10.75 -6.05
N SER A 9 1.84 11.28 -6.49
CA SER A 9 3.22 10.86 -6.22
C SER A 9 3.45 10.28 -4.83
N ASP A 10 4.25 9.21 -4.77
CA ASP A 10 4.85 8.59 -3.59
C ASP A 10 5.35 9.61 -2.52
N SER A 11 5.79 10.78 -2.97
CA SER A 11 6.22 11.91 -2.13
C SER A 11 5.13 12.56 -1.26
N ASP A 12 3.84 12.36 -1.55
CA ASP A 12 2.74 12.88 -0.72
C ASP A 12 2.41 11.92 0.44
N LEU A 13 2.67 10.61 0.27
CA LEU A 13 2.33 9.58 1.27
C LEU A 13 3.13 9.72 2.56
N SER A 14 4.42 10.07 2.45
CA SER A 14 5.31 10.26 3.60
C SER A 14 4.98 11.49 4.47
N ARG A 15 4.06 12.36 4.02
CA ARG A 15 3.57 13.53 4.78
C ARG A 15 2.23 13.30 5.45
N LEU A 16 1.55 12.21 5.12
CA LEU A 16 0.26 11.86 5.69
C LEU A 16 0.44 11.26 7.09
N LYS A 17 -0.54 11.52 7.97
CA LYS A 17 -0.57 10.84 9.27
C LYS A 17 -0.76 9.33 9.05
N PRO A 18 -0.28 8.48 9.98
CA PRO A 18 -0.48 7.03 9.90
C PRO A 18 -1.96 6.63 9.69
N GLU A 19 -2.89 7.34 10.33
CA GLU A 19 -4.34 7.11 10.19
C GLU A 19 -4.85 7.35 8.76
N ASP A 20 -4.37 8.42 8.11
CA ASP A 20 -4.74 8.74 6.73
C ASP A 20 -4.14 7.73 5.75
N LEU A 21 -2.92 7.24 6.03
CA LEU A 21 -2.28 6.16 5.27
C LEU A 21 -3.05 4.84 5.39
N GLU A 22 -3.57 4.51 6.58
CA GLU A 22 -4.40 3.31 6.77
C GLU A 22 -5.73 3.39 6.02
N LEU A 23 -6.38 4.56 6.00
CA LEU A 23 -7.60 4.79 5.21
C LEU A 23 -7.31 4.64 3.71
N HIS A 24 -6.21 5.23 3.24
CA HIS A 24 -5.76 5.11 1.85
C HIS A 24 -5.47 3.66 1.48
N LEU A 25 -4.75 2.94 2.34
CA LEU A 25 -4.45 1.52 2.19
C LEU A 25 -5.73 0.69 2.08
N GLY A 26 -6.72 0.95 2.94
CA GLY A 26 -8.01 0.27 2.90
C GLY A 26 -8.75 0.45 1.56
N GLU A 27 -8.71 1.65 0.98
CA GLU A 27 -9.30 1.93 -0.32
C GLU A 27 -8.56 1.21 -1.46
N LEU A 28 -7.23 1.23 -1.45
CA LEU A 28 -6.42 0.50 -2.43
C LEU A 28 -6.68 -1.01 -2.39
N ILE A 29 -6.76 -1.60 -1.19
CA ILE A 29 -7.07 -3.02 -1.00
C ILE A 29 -8.45 -3.34 -1.57
N ARG A 30 -9.47 -2.51 -1.30
CA ARG A 30 -10.83 -2.70 -1.84
C ARG A 30 -10.84 -2.67 -3.37
N ARG A 31 -10.09 -1.74 -3.98
CA ARG A 31 -9.93 -1.67 -5.44
C ARG A 31 -9.22 -2.90 -5.99
N TYR A 32 -8.15 -3.35 -5.33
CA TYR A 32 -7.44 -4.56 -5.74
C TYR A 32 -8.32 -5.80 -5.69
N VAL A 33 -9.17 -5.96 -4.67
CA VAL A 33 -10.10 -7.10 -4.60
C VAL A 33 -11.06 -7.12 -5.79
N ARG A 34 -11.48 -5.95 -6.29
CA ARG A 34 -12.38 -5.84 -7.45
C ARG A 34 -11.68 -6.05 -8.79
N HIS A 35 -10.47 -5.53 -8.95
CA HIS A 35 -9.81 -5.46 -10.26
C HIS A 35 -8.63 -6.42 -10.44
N ARG A 36 -8.08 -6.97 -9.34
CA ARG A 36 -6.92 -7.88 -9.32
C ARG A 36 -5.71 -7.37 -10.13
N SER A 37 -5.53 -6.06 -10.18
CA SER A 37 -4.47 -5.40 -10.96
C SER A 37 -3.12 -5.42 -10.23
N ALA A 38 -2.04 -5.68 -10.97
CA ALA A 38 -0.67 -5.61 -10.45
C ALA A 38 -0.31 -4.19 -9.95
N ASP A 39 -0.66 -3.15 -10.71
CA ASP A 39 -0.43 -1.74 -10.33
C ASP A 39 -1.09 -1.39 -8.98
N LEU A 40 -2.30 -1.91 -8.73
CA LEU A 40 -2.97 -1.70 -7.44
C LEU A 40 -2.24 -2.42 -6.30
N ALA A 41 -1.70 -3.62 -6.54
CA ALA A 41 -0.92 -4.32 -5.54
C ALA A 41 0.41 -3.63 -5.25
N GLU A 42 1.06 -3.04 -6.25
CA GLU A 42 2.30 -2.25 -6.09
C GLU A 42 2.05 -1.01 -5.25
N ARG A 43 0.99 -0.24 -5.53
CA ARG A 43 0.60 0.93 -4.71
C ARG A 43 0.28 0.58 -3.27
N VAL A 44 -0.29 -0.61 -3.03
CA VAL A 44 -0.50 -1.14 -1.67
C VAL A 44 0.84 -1.38 -0.97
N VAL A 45 1.84 -1.92 -1.67
CA VAL A 45 3.18 -2.11 -1.12
C VAL A 45 3.81 -0.77 -0.76
N GLU A 46 3.79 0.22 -1.67
CA GLU A 46 4.34 1.57 -1.43
C GLU A 46 3.70 2.22 -0.19
N SER A 47 2.38 2.13 -0.05
CA SER A 47 1.65 2.66 1.12
C SER A 47 2.05 1.97 2.42
N ILE A 48 2.29 0.65 2.39
CA ILE A 48 2.77 -0.10 3.56
C ILE A 48 4.22 0.28 3.91
N GLU A 49 5.05 0.51 2.90
CA GLU A 49 6.44 0.95 3.09
C GLU A 49 6.50 2.35 3.71
N ALA A 50 5.66 3.28 3.24
CA ALA A 50 5.50 4.59 3.84
C ALA A 50 5.06 4.51 5.32
N LEU A 51 4.14 3.59 5.66
CA LEU A 51 3.69 3.37 7.04
C LEU A 51 4.83 2.94 7.95
N TYR A 52 5.57 1.87 7.64
CA TYR A 52 6.58 1.40 8.59
C TYR A 52 7.87 2.24 8.60
N LEU A 53 8.13 3.04 7.56
CA LEU A 53 9.21 4.03 7.55
C LEU A 53 8.85 5.32 8.31
N HIS A 54 7.58 5.48 8.70
CA HIS A 54 7.11 6.68 9.39
C HIS A 54 7.77 6.82 10.78
N PRO A 55 8.30 8.01 11.14
CA PRO A 55 9.02 8.22 12.40
C PRO A 55 8.19 7.91 13.65
N ASP A 56 6.87 8.15 13.59
CA ASP A 56 5.95 7.87 14.70
C ASP A 56 5.79 6.37 14.99
N LEU A 57 5.99 5.50 13.99
CA LEU A 57 5.88 4.06 14.13
C LEU A 57 7.17 3.39 14.64
N LYS A 58 8.27 4.15 14.72
CA LYS A 58 9.58 3.65 15.19
C LYS A 58 9.55 3.09 16.61
N HIS A 59 8.59 3.52 17.43
CA HIS A 59 8.47 3.13 18.84
C HIS A 59 7.54 1.93 19.05
N ASP A 60 6.82 1.48 18.01
CA ASP A 60 5.88 0.35 18.07
C ASP A 60 6.38 -0.83 17.22
N ALA A 61 7.19 -1.68 17.86
CA ALA A 61 7.80 -2.85 17.22
C ALA A 61 6.77 -3.88 16.72
N GLU A 62 5.61 -3.96 17.36
CA GLU A 62 4.55 -4.90 16.98
C GLU A 62 3.90 -4.47 15.67
N ARG A 63 3.49 -3.20 15.59
CA ARG A 63 2.96 -2.60 14.36
C ARG A 63 3.98 -2.66 13.22
N PHE A 64 5.24 -2.36 13.50
CA PHE A 64 6.32 -2.48 12.52
C PHE A 64 6.40 -3.89 11.92
N CYS A 65 6.39 -4.93 12.77
CA CYS A 65 6.41 -6.32 12.31
C CYS A 65 5.15 -6.71 11.55
N ALA A 66 3.99 -6.18 11.93
CA ALA A 66 2.73 -6.41 11.23
C ALA A 66 2.76 -5.83 9.81
N TYR A 67 3.10 -4.55 9.64
CA TYR A 67 3.22 -3.92 8.33
C TYR A 67 4.30 -4.57 7.46
N ARG A 68 5.45 -4.94 8.04
CA ARG A 68 6.50 -5.63 7.27
C ARG A 68 6.03 -6.98 6.70
N ARG A 69 5.28 -7.76 7.49
CA ARG A 69 4.68 -9.02 7.03
C ARG A 69 3.64 -8.77 5.94
N LEU A 70 2.81 -7.74 6.12
CA LEU A 70 1.80 -7.35 5.16
C LEU A 70 2.44 -6.92 3.82
N GLY A 71 3.48 -6.08 3.86
CA GLY A 71 4.19 -5.63 2.66
C GLY A 71 4.82 -6.78 1.88
N ARG A 72 5.40 -7.77 2.58
CA ARG A 72 5.92 -8.99 1.92
C ARG A 72 4.82 -9.78 1.22
N HIS A 73 3.66 -9.93 1.86
CA HIS A 73 2.51 -10.61 1.27
C HIS A 73 2.03 -9.90 0.00
N TRP A 74 1.93 -8.57 0.04
CA TRP A 74 1.50 -7.78 -1.10
C TRP A 74 2.49 -7.74 -2.26
N ARG A 75 3.80 -7.74 -2.00
CA ARG A 75 4.81 -7.90 -3.06
C ARG A 75 4.66 -9.22 -3.81
N TRP A 76 4.37 -10.31 -3.09
CA TRP A 76 4.09 -11.58 -3.73
C TRP A 76 2.79 -11.55 -4.56
N LEU A 77 1.75 -10.88 -4.07
CA LEU A 77 0.51 -10.69 -4.84
C LEU A 77 0.75 -9.86 -6.11
N ALA A 78 1.52 -8.78 -6.03
CA ALA A 78 1.87 -7.94 -7.18
C ALA A 78 2.60 -8.75 -8.26
N GLN A 79 3.62 -9.53 -7.86
CA GLN A 79 4.34 -10.42 -8.78
C GLN A 79 3.40 -11.43 -9.44
N ARG A 80 2.50 -12.04 -8.67
CA ARG A 80 1.52 -13.00 -9.23
C ARG A 80 0.54 -12.35 -10.21
N ALA A 81 0.01 -11.18 -9.86
CA ALA A 81 -0.90 -10.44 -10.72
C ALA A 81 -0.21 -10.01 -12.02
N ALA A 82 1.07 -9.63 -11.97
CA ALA A 82 1.86 -9.30 -13.14
C ALA A 82 2.08 -10.53 -14.06
N THR A 83 2.35 -11.70 -13.48
CA THR A 83 2.56 -12.94 -14.26
C THR A 83 1.28 -13.50 -14.89
N ALA A 84 0.10 -13.14 -14.41
CA ALA A 84 -1.18 -13.61 -14.94
C ALA A 84 -1.64 -12.87 -16.21
N VAL A 85 -0.90 -11.85 -16.65
CA VAL A 85 -1.16 -11.07 -17.86
C VAL A 85 -0.42 -11.65 -19.09
N HIS A 86 0.28 -12.78 -18.93
CA HIS A 86 0.92 -13.55 -20.01
C HIS A 86 0.11 -14.80 -20.37
#